data_AF-A0AA39LX20-F1
#
_entry.id   AF-A0AA39LX20-F1
#
_cell.length_a   1.000
_cell.length_b   1.000
_cell.length_c   1.000
_cell.angle_alpha   90.00
_cell.angle_beta   90.00
_cell.angle_gamma   90.00
#
_symmetry.space_group_name_H-M   'P 1'
#
loop_
_entity.id
_entity.type
_entity.pdbx_description
1 polymer ?
#
loop_
_entity_poly.entity_id
_entity_poly.type
_entity_poly.pdbx_seq_one_letter_code
_entity_poly.pdbx_strand_id
1 'polypeptide(L)'
;MTSQSILLVVLLVGAVLANVSQQKCGANQQWTDCGYCEGSCDNPNPICTLQCRKPGCYCLRGFVRGPNGDCISQKKCRALKVCPKNEVWLNCGTCEGTCDNVNPICTRECKPAGCYCPAGHVRDEDGTCTPVGQCPKKCGKNEYWTTCGTCDQFCEQPWGGPQACTFDCKFKCECLPGYVRGWDGKCIKKNECTVYPECAYTTCPANTTCVWTPRWCFTTPCPQVSCLPINGGGN
;
A
#
# COMPACT_ATOMS: atom_id res chain seq x y z
N MET A 1 -13.27 -69.35 -33.96
CA MET A 1 -12.04 -68.87 -33.29
C MET A 1 -11.51 -70.02 -32.46
N THR A 2 -10.28 -70.47 -32.69
CA THR A 2 -9.70 -71.63 -31.98
C THR A 2 -9.35 -71.26 -30.54
N SER A 3 -9.33 -72.23 -29.63
CA SER A 3 -9.02 -72.05 -28.20
C SER A 3 -7.69 -71.29 -27.97
N GLN A 4 -6.69 -71.53 -28.84
CA GLN A 4 -5.43 -70.78 -28.85
C GLN A 4 -5.60 -69.28 -29.17
N SER A 5 -6.48 -68.92 -30.09
CA SER A 5 -6.74 -67.51 -30.44
C SER A 5 -7.44 -66.76 -29.30
N ILE A 6 -8.29 -67.44 -28.53
CA ILE A 6 -8.96 -66.86 -27.35
C ILE A 6 -7.93 -66.64 -26.23
N LEU A 7 -7.04 -67.62 -25.99
CA LEU A 7 -5.98 -67.51 -24.99
C LEU A 7 -5.00 -66.37 -25.29
N LEU A 8 -4.61 -66.20 -26.55
CA LEU A 8 -3.74 -65.11 -27.02
C LEU A 8 -4.40 -63.73 -26.84
N VAL A 9 -5.68 -63.60 -27.16
CA VAL A 9 -6.41 -62.33 -26.97
C VAL A 9 -6.57 -62.00 -25.48
N VAL A 10 -6.85 -62.98 -24.62
CA VAL A 10 -6.95 -62.76 -23.17
C VAL A 10 -5.60 -62.38 -22.55
N LEU A 11 -4.49 -62.99 -22.99
CA LEU A 11 -3.14 -62.62 -22.55
C LEU A 11 -2.73 -61.21 -23.01
N LEU A 12 -3.07 -60.83 -24.24
CA LEU A 12 -2.79 -59.49 -24.76
C LEU A 12 -3.61 -58.42 -24.02
N VAL A 13 -4.91 -58.65 -23.77
CA VAL A 13 -5.75 -57.73 -22.98
C VAL A 13 -5.28 -57.67 -21.52
N GLY A 14 -4.88 -58.80 -20.93
CA GLY A 14 -4.31 -58.85 -19.58
C GLY A 14 -2.98 -58.10 -19.44
N ALA A 15 -2.11 -58.16 -20.45
CA ALA A 15 -0.85 -57.40 -20.48
C ALA A 15 -1.07 -55.89 -20.70
N VAL A 16 -2.12 -55.49 -21.42
CA VAL A 16 -2.49 -54.08 -21.62
C VAL A 16 -3.08 -53.47 -20.34
N LEU A 17 -3.80 -54.24 -19.53
CA LEU A 17 -4.35 -53.78 -18.25
C LEU A 17 -3.32 -53.69 -17.10
N ALA A 18 -2.18 -54.37 -17.22
CA ALA A 18 -1.14 -54.39 -16.19
C ALA A 18 -0.20 -53.15 -16.18
N ASN A 19 -0.33 -52.23 -17.15
CA ASN A 19 0.56 -51.07 -17.29
C ASN A 19 -0.12 -49.71 -17.05
N VAL A 20 -1.24 -49.66 -16.34
CA VAL A 20 -1.74 -48.40 -15.80
C VAL A 20 -0.94 -48.08 -14.53
N SER A 21 0.20 -47.40 -14.71
CA SER A 21 0.88 -46.70 -13.61
C SER A 21 -0.12 -45.72 -13.02
N GLN A 22 -0.75 -46.10 -11.91
CA GLN A 22 -1.58 -45.18 -11.14
C GLN A 22 -0.62 -44.10 -10.64
N GLN A 23 -0.57 -42.97 -11.34
CA GLN A 23 0.29 -41.83 -11.02
C GLN A 23 -0.06 -41.34 -9.61
N LYS A 24 0.65 -41.88 -8.62
CA LYS A 24 0.43 -41.58 -7.21
C LYS A 24 1.10 -40.25 -6.92
N CYS A 25 0.28 -39.21 -6.80
CA CYS A 25 0.72 -37.93 -6.26
C CYS A 25 0.94 -38.01 -4.74
N GLY A 26 1.77 -37.10 -4.22
CA GLY A 26 2.01 -37.00 -2.79
C GLY A 26 0.80 -36.48 -2.00
N ALA A 27 0.93 -36.38 -0.68
CA ALA A 27 -0.11 -35.78 0.16
C ALA A 27 -0.43 -34.34 -0.28
N ASN A 28 -1.72 -33.99 -0.28
CA ASN A 28 -2.25 -32.70 -0.72
C ASN A 28 -1.90 -32.31 -2.17
N GLN A 29 -1.69 -33.31 -3.04
CA GLN A 29 -1.48 -33.12 -4.47
C GLN A 29 -2.54 -33.86 -5.27
N GLN A 30 -2.85 -33.34 -6.45
CA GLN A 30 -3.66 -34.02 -7.46
C GLN A 30 -2.92 -34.10 -8.78
N TRP A 31 -3.09 -35.22 -9.49
CA TRP A 31 -2.64 -35.30 -10.88
C TRP A 31 -3.59 -34.48 -11.76
N THR A 32 -3.04 -33.79 -12.74
CA THR A 32 -3.80 -33.15 -13.82
C THR A 32 -3.00 -33.15 -15.12
N ASP A 33 -3.66 -33.39 -16.24
CA ASP A 33 -3.05 -33.32 -17.56
C ASP A 33 -2.90 -31.88 -18.06
N CYS A 34 -3.77 -30.98 -17.57
CA CYS A 34 -3.60 -29.54 -17.71
C CYS A 34 -3.13 -28.98 -16.37
N GLY A 35 -1.81 -28.84 -16.21
CA GLY A 35 -1.22 -28.26 -15.01
C GLY A 35 -1.67 -26.82 -14.79
N TYR A 36 -1.76 -26.39 -13.55
CA TYR A 36 -2.07 -25.01 -13.21
C TYR A 36 -0.91 -24.34 -12.47
N CYS A 37 -0.98 -23.02 -12.39
CA CYS A 37 -0.04 -22.23 -11.63
C CYS A 37 -0.35 -22.37 -10.13
N GLU A 38 0.59 -22.96 -9.39
CA GLU A 38 0.47 -23.17 -7.94
C GLU A 38 1.32 -22.14 -7.17
N GLY A 39 0.85 -21.75 -5.99
CA GLY A 39 1.61 -20.90 -5.08
C GLY A 39 2.76 -21.65 -4.41
N SER A 40 3.74 -20.92 -3.92
CA SER A 40 4.82 -21.41 -3.05
C SER A 40 4.78 -20.72 -1.68
N CYS A 41 5.61 -21.12 -0.71
CA CYS A 41 5.72 -20.37 0.53
C CYS A 41 6.22 -18.92 0.33
N ASP A 42 6.99 -18.65 -0.72
CA ASP A 42 7.54 -17.32 -1.01
C ASP A 42 6.61 -16.47 -1.87
N ASN A 43 5.79 -17.12 -2.70
CA ASN A 43 4.70 -16.48 -3.44
C ASN A 43 3.43 -17.31 -3.33
N PRO A 44 2.67 -17.18 -2.23
CA PRO A 44 1.48 -18.00 -1.99
C PRO A 44 0.33 -17.71 -2.94
N ASN A 45 0.30 -16.50 -3.53
CA ASN A 45 -0.75 -16.04 -4.43
C ASN A 45 -0.14 -15.52 -5.74
N PRO A 46 0.47 -16.39 -6.57
CA PRO A 46 1.07 -15.98 -7.82
C PRO A 46 -0.01 -15.52 -8.80
N ILE A 47 0.34 -14.55 -9.65
CA ILE A 47 -0.50 -14.20 -10.80
C ILE A 47 -0.41 -15.34 -11.80
N CYS A 48 -1.55 -15.92 -12.14
CA CYS A 48 -1.64 -17.11 -12.98
C CYS A 48 -2.38 -16.81 -14.28
N THR A 49 -1.87 -17.33 -15.39
CA THR A 49 -2.58 -17.34 -16.67
C THR A 49 -3.51 -18.56 -16.75
N LEU A 50 -4.48 -18.54 -17.67
CA LEU A 50 -5.35 -19.69 -17.95
C LEU A 50 -4.66 -20.77 -18.81
N GLN A 51 -3.39 -20.61 -19.14
CA GLN A 51 -2.65 -21.56 -19.97
C GLN A 51 -2.26 -22.79 -19.15
N CYS A 52 -2.47 -23.98 -19.74
CA CYS A 52 -2.05 -25.23 -19.14
C CYS A 52 -0.51 -25.25 -18.98
N ARG A 53 -0.07 -25.49 -17.75
CA ARG A 53 1.29 -25.95 -17.46
C ARG A 53 1.38 -27.46 -17.76
N LYS A 54 2.60 -28.00 -17.71
CA LYS A 54 2.87 -29.40 -18.02
C LYS A 54 2.01 -30.35 -17.17
N PRO A 55 1.56 -31.50 -17.70
CA PRO A 55 0.94 -32.56 -16.90
C PRO A 55 1.77 -32.91 -15.67
N GLY A 56 1.14 -33.15 -14.53
CA GLY A 56 1.87 -33.44 -13.30
C GLY A 56 1.02 -33.45 -12.03
N CYS A 57 1.70 -33.64 -10.90
CA CYS A 57 1.13 -33.50 -9.55
C CYS A 57 1.23 -32.06 -9.05
N TYR A 58 0.08 -31.41 -8.88
CA TYR A 58 -0.02 -30.02 -8.43
C TYR A 58 -0.69 -29.94 -7.05
N CYS A 59 -0.31 -28.95 -6.24
CA CYS A 59 -0.90 -28.75 -4.93
C CYS A 59 -2.40 -28.47 -5.00
N LEU A 60 -3.19 -29.15 -4.16
CA LEU A 60 -4.62 -28.89 -4.01
C LEU A 60 -4.88 -27.42 -3.63
N ARG A 61 -6.05 -26.90 -4.01
CA ARG A 61 -6.48 -25.53 -3.66
C ARG A 61 -6.40 -25.31 -2.14
N GLY A 62 -5.73 -24.22 -1.74
CA GLY A 62 -5.48 -23.89 -0.32
C GLY A 62 -4.13 -24.41 0.22
N PHE A 63 -3.43 -25.24 -0.55
CA PHE A 63 -2.05 -25.67 -0.29
C PHE A 63 -1.09 -24.96 -1.26
N VAL A 64 0.14 -24.81 -0.83
CA VAL A 64 1.24 -24.22 -1.61
C VAL A 64 2.45 -25.13 -1.56
N ARG A 65 3.30 -25.05 -2.58
CA ARG A 65 4.53 -25.84 -2.64
C ARG A 65 5.52 -25.32 -1.59
N GLY A 66 5.85 -26.21 -0.66
CA GLY A 66 6.84 -25.99 0.39
C GLY A 66 8.28 -26.10 -0.12
N PRO A 67 9.26 -25.73 0.72
CA PRO A 67 10.67 -25.74 0.35
C PRO A 67 11.22 -27.13 0.02
N ASN A 68 10.61 -28.19 0.55
CA ASN A 68 11.00 -29.58 0.30
C ASN A 68 10.23 -30.20 -0.87
N GLY A 69 9.45 -29.40 -1.62
CA GLY A 69 8.62 -29.87 -2.72
C GLY A 69 7.27 -30.49 -2.33
N ASP A 70 6.99 -30.63 -1.03
CA ASP A 70 5.71 -31.09 -0.49
C ASP A 70 4.63 -29.99 -0.51
N CYS A 71 3.35 -30.38 -0.60
CA CYS A 71 2.25 -29.42 -0.58
C CYS A 71 1.76 -29.21 0.86
N ILE A 72 1.99 -28.01 1.37
CA ILE A 72 1.73 -27.65 2.75
C ILE A 72 0.74 -26.50 2.86
N SER A 73 0.10 -26.38 4.02
CA SER A 73 -0.82 -25.28 4.27
C SER A 73 -0.04 -23.97 4.39
N GLN A 74 -0.69 -22.87 4.00
CA GLN A 74 -0.14 -21.53 4.18
C GLN A 74 0.25 -21.24 5.65
N LYS A 75 -0.48 -21.78 6.62
CA LYS A 75 -0.14 -21.67 8.06
C LYS A 75 1.19 -22.35 8.38
N LYS A 76 1.47 -23.52 7.79
CA LYS A 76 2.76 -24.21 7.94
C LYS A 76 3.88 -23.39 7.31
N CYS A 77 3.67 -22.75 6.16
CA CYS A 77 4.65 -21.78 5.62
C CYS A 77 4.97 -20.67 6.61
N ARG A 78 3.95 -20.03 7.23
CA ARG A 78 4.19 -18.97 8.23
C ARG A 78 5.05 -19.45 9.40
N ALA A 79 4.82 -20.68 9.88
CA ALA A 79 5.59 -21.27 10.96
C ALA A 79 7.05 -21.56 10.60
N LEU A 80 7.38 -21.69 9.31
CA LEU A 80 8.76 -21.86 8.83
C LEU A 80 9.52 -20.53 8.73
N LYS A 81 8.82 -19.39 8.76
CA LYS A 81 9.41 -18.07 8.52
C LYS A 81 9.68 -17.39 9.85
N VAL A 82 10.94 -17.01 10.05
CA VAL A 82 11.39 -16.24 11.21
C VAL A 82 11.48 -14.79 10.78
N CYS A 83 10.74 -13.91 11.46
CA CYS A 83 10.83 -12.48 11.24
C CYS A 83 11.73 -11.81 12.29
N PRO A 84 12.30 -10.64 11.97
CA PRO A 84 12.91 -9.76 12.96
C PRO A 84 11.96 -9.47 14.13
N LYS A 85 12.54 -9.02 15.25
CA LYS A 85 11.76 -8.64 16.43
C LYS A 85 10.70 -7.59 16.04
N ASN A 86 9.48 -7.75 16.55
CA ASN A 86 8.33 -6.86 16.31
C ASN A 86 7.84 -6.82 14.86
N GLU A 87 8.12 -7.86 14.06
CA GLU A 87 7.56 -8.03 12.72
C GLU A 87 6.71 -9.30 12.63
N VAL A 88 5.74 -9.30 11.74
CA VAL A 88 4.84 -10.44 11.48
C VAL A 88 4.94 -10.88 10.03
N TRP A 89 5.02 -12.20 9.81
CA TRP A 89 5.02 -12.74 8.46
C TRP A 89 3.63 -12.66 7.84
N LEU A 90 3.52 -12.01 6.68
CA LEU A 90 2.31 -11.93 5.89
C LEU A 90 2.51 -12.62 4.54
N ASN A 91 1.56 -13.50 4.17
CA ASN A 91 1.53 -14.15 2.84
C ASN A 91 1.03 -13.22 1.73
N CYS A 92 0.31 -12.17 2.12
CA CYS A 92 -0.16 -11.07 1.30
C CYS A 92 0.27 -9.84 2.07
N GLY A 93 1.38 -9.23 1.65
CA GLY A 93 1.96 -8.09 2.32
C GLY A 93 1.03 -6.88 2.29
N THR A 94 1.29 -5.94 3.18
CA THR A 94 0.56 -4.67 3.28
C THR A 94 1.44 -3.51 2.81
N CYS A 95 0.83 -2.36 2.54
CA CYS A 95 1.57 -1.10 2.64
C CYS A 95 1.99 -0.89 4.10
N GLU A 96 3.19 -0.35 4.31
CA GLU A 96 3.66 0.04 5.65
C GLU A 96 3.72 1.55 5.72
N GLY A 97 3.20 2.11 6.80
CA GLY A 97 3.45 3.51 7.13
C GLY A 97 4.87 3.72 7.62
N THR A 98 5.30 4.98 7.61
CA THR A 98 6.53 5.45 8.26
C THR A 98 6.18 6.44 9.36
N CYS A 99 7.14 6.81 10.20
CA CYS A 99 6.91 7.87 11.17
C CYS A 99 6.55 9.23 10.54
N ASP A 100 7.02 9.50 9.32
CA ASP A 100 6.68 10.71 8.56
C ASP A 100 5.32 10.60 7.85
N ASN A 101 4.91 9.39 7.49
CA ASN A 101 3.64 9.11 6.83
C ASN A 101 2.98 7.87 7.44
N VAL A 102 2.32 8.08 8.57
CA VAL A 102 1.71 7.01 9.37
C VAL A 102 0.64 6.25 8.58
N ASN A 103 -0.17 6.96 7.81
CA ASN A 103 -1.28 6.41 7.03
C ASN A 103 -1.08 6.71 5.54
N PRO A 104 -0.15 6.00 4.86
CA PRO A 104 0.04 6.17 3.44
C PRO A 104 -1.21 5.73 2.68
N ILE A 105 -1.39 6.24 1.46
CA ILE A 105 -2.46 5.77 0.58
C ILE A 105 -2.12 4.34 0.15
N CYS A 106 -3.02 3.41 0.42
CA CYS A 106 -2.81 2.00 0.15
C CYS A 106 -3.82 1.44 -0.84
N THR A 107 -3.32 0.68 -1.81
CA THR A 107 -4.12 -0.14 -2.71
C THR A 107 -4.47 -1.47 -2.03
N ARG A 108 -5.54 -2.15 -2.48
CA ARG A 108 -5.91 -3.48 -1.97
C ARG A 108 -5.09 -4.62 -2.58
N GLU A 109 -4.02 -4.28 -3.32
CA GLU A 109 -3.16 -5.27 -3.95
C GLU A 109 -2.31 -5.97 -2.88
N CYS A 110 -2.10 -7.27 -3.03
CA CYS A 110 -1.14 -7.97 -2.18
C CYS A 110 0.27 -7.49 -2.51
N LYS A 111 0.94 -6.86 -1.56
CA LYS A 111 2.39 -6.69 -1.63
C LYS A 111 3.07 -8.06 -1.48
N PRO A 112 4.35 -8.19 -1.86
CA PRO A 112 5.08 -9.45 -1.75
C PRO A 112 4.95 -10.09 -0.36
N ALA A 113 5.04 -11.43 -0.28
CA ALA A 113 5.07 -12.08 1.01
C ALA A 113 6.38 -11.73 1.74
N GLY A 114 6.31 -11.49 3.05
CA GLY A 114 7.45 -11.00 3.80
C GLY A 114 7.13 -10.70 5.26
N CYS A 115 8.10 -10.13 5.96
CA CYS A 115 7.95 -9.62 7.31
C CYS A 115 7.53 -8.15 7.27
N TYR A 116 6.44 -7.84 7.96
CA TYR A 116 5.79 -6.54 7.97
C TYR A 116 5.54 -6.07 9.40
N CYS A 117 5.45 -4.76 9.61
CA CYS A 117 5.04 -4.19 10.87
C CYS A 117 3.62 -4.66 11.25
N PRO A 118 3.39 -5.05 12.51
CA PRO A 118 2.05 -5.38 12.99
C PRO A 118 1.16 -4.15 12.97
N ALA A 119 -0.16 -4.35 13.00
CA ALA A 119 -1.13 -3.26 13.03
C ALA A 119 -0.82 -2.25 14.16
N GLY A 120 -0.93 -0.95 13.87
CA GLY A 120 -0.61 0.13 14.79
C GLY A 120 0.89 0.44 14.93
N HIS A 121 1.74 -0.19 14.11
CA HIS A 121 3.18 0.10 14.02
C HIS A 121 3.55 0.61 12.64
N VAL A 122 4.62 1.38 12.58
CA VAL A 122 5.18 1.98 11.35
C VAL A 122 6.70 1.83 11.38
N ARG A 123 7.35 1.93 10.21
CA ARG A 123 8.81 1.93 10.15
C ARG A 123 9.38 3.30 10.57
N ASP A 124 10.35 3.28 11.48
CA ASP A 124 11.15 4.46 11.83
C ASP A 124 12.30 4.69 10.85
N GLU A 125 13.14 5.70 11.13
CA GLU A 125 14.32 6.07 10.33
C GLU A 125 15.35 4.92 10.23
N ASP A 126 15.40 4.03 11.23
CA ASP A 126 16.31 2.88 11.27
C ASP A 126 15.70 1.63 10.59
N GLY A 127 14.49 1.75 10.05
CA GLY A 127 13.75 0.66 9.43
C GLY A 127 13.08 -0.30 10.42
N THR A 128 13.09 0.01 11.72
CA THR A 128 12.50 -0.79 12.78
C THR A 128 11.02 -0.50 12.93
N CYS A 129 10.21 -1.54 13.19
CA CYS A 129 8.79 -1.36 13.48
C CYS A 129 8.60 -0.79 14.89
N THR A 130 8.14 0.45 14.95
CA THR A 130 7.85 1.17 16.19
C THR A 130 6.36 1.47 16.31
N PRO A 131 5.76 1.46 17.52
CA PRO A 131 4.40 1.94 17.72
C PRO A 131 4.25 3.37 17.24
N VAL A 132 3.15 3.71 16.57
CA VAL A 132 2.90 5.07 16.04
C VAL A 132 3.09 6.17 17.12
N GLY A 133 2.69 5.90 18.36
CA GLY A 133 2.85 6.85 19.47
C GLY A 133 4.30 7.09 19.92
N GLN A 134 5.23 6.22 19.53
CA GLN A 134 6.66 6.27 19.85
C GLN A 134 7.51 6.84 18.71
N CYS A 135 6.90 7.24 17.59
CA CYS A 135 7.62 7.92 16.52
C CYS A 135 8.37 9.15 17.04
N PRO A 136 9.63 9.37 16.63
CA PRO A 136 10.38 10.56 16.99
C PRO A 136 9.62 11.81 16.58
N LYS A 137 9.17 12.59 17.55
CA LYS A 137 8.38 13.81 17.31
C LYS A 137 9.32 14.97 17.00
N LYS A 138 9.94 14.96 15.82
CA LYS A 138 10.79 16.05 15.34
C LYS A 138 9.91 17.12 14.69
N CYS A 139 9.31 17.98 15.50
CA CYS A 139 8.60 19.15 14.98
C CYS A 139 9.52 20.36 14.89
N GLY A 140 9.22 21.26 13.95
CA GLY A 140 9.94 22.50 13.80
C GLY A 140 9.72 23.46 14.97
N LYS A 141 10.37 24.63 14.91
CA LYS A 141 10.13 25.68 15.89
C LYS A 141 8.65 26.11 15.85
N ASN A 142 8.05 26.24 17.03
CA ASN A 142 6.63 26.61 17.22
C ASN A 142 5.62 25.61 16.68
N GLU A 143 6.00 24.33 16.64
CA GLU A 143 5.12 23.23 16.25
C GLU A 143 5.00 22.21 17.38
N TYR A 144 3.89 21.49 17.42
CA TYR A 144 3.70 20.34 18.30
C TYR A 144 3.16 19.16 17.49
N TRP A 145 3.57 17.96 17.90
CA TRP A 145 3.08 16.74 17.28
C TRP A 145 1.67 16.42 17.79
N THR A 146 0.78 16.12 16.86
CA THR A 146 -0.58 15.66 17.16
C THR A 146 -0.94 14.44 16.31
N THR A 147 -1.67 13.50 16.90
CA THR A 147 -2.22 12.33 16.21
C THR A 147 -3.58 12.61 15.56
N CYS A 148 -4.14 13.78 15.81
CA CYS A 148 -5.38 14.25 15.20
C CYS A 148 -5.30 15.77 15.01
N GLY A 149 -4.39 16.20 14.15
CA GLY A 149 -4.27 17.59 13.74
C GLY A 149 -5.28 17.95 12.67
N THR A 150 -5.71 19.20 12.67
CA THR A 150 -6.61 19.76 11.66
C THR A 150 -5.80 20.41 10.53
N CYS A 151 -6.37 21.36 9.78
CA CYS A 151 -5.61 22.13 8.82
C CYS A 151 -4.93 23.31 9.51
N ASP A 152 -3.65 23.57 9.20
CA ASP A 152 -2.98 24.75 9.76
C ASP A 152 -3.59 26.03 9.17
N GLN A 153 -3.69 27.06 9.99
CA GLN A 153 -3.97 28.40 9.49
C GLN A 153 -2.76 28.94 8.74
N PHE A 154 -3.00 29.59 7.60
CA PHE A 154 -1.97 30.27 6.82
C PHE A 154 -1.94 31.78 7.11
N CYS A 155 -0.92 32.45 6.59
CA CYS A 155 -0.79 33.91 6.69
C CYS A 155 -1.99 34.66 6.09
N GLU A 156 -2.54 34.14 5.00
CA GLU A 156 -3.71 34.69 4.33
C GLU A 156 -4.84 33.67 4.24
N GLN A 157 -6.06 34.19 4.10
CA GLN A 157 -7.24 33.38 3.85
C GLN A 157 -7.23 32.87 2.39
N PRO A 158 -7.35 31.56 2.15
CA PRO A 158 -7.38 31.02 0.80
C PRO A 158 -8.64 31.49 0.07
N TRP A 159 -8.50 31.92 -1.19
CA TRP A 159 -9.58 32.53 -1.98
C TRP A 159 -10.25 33.74 -1.33
N GLY A 160 -9.57 34.43 -0.42
CA GLY A 160 -10.11 35.60 0.28
C GLY A 160 -11.23 35.26 1.27
N GLY A 161 -11.35 34.00 1.69
CA GLY A 161 -12.36 33.55 2.64
C GLY A 161 -11.82 32.58 3.71
N PRO A 162 -12.62 32.30 4.76
CA PRO A 162 -12.20 31.41 5.83
C PRO A 162 -11.86 30.02 5.30
N GLN A 163 -10.72 29.49 5.74
CA GLN A 163 -10.26 28.15 5.39
C GLN A 163 -11.19 27.09 5.98
N ALA A 164 -11.72 26.21 5.13
CA ALA A 164 -12.49 25.05 5.56
C ALA A 164 -11.53 23.87 5.87
N CYS A 165 -11.43 23.48 7.13
CA CYS A 165 -10.75 22.25 7.53
C CYS A 165 -11.70 21.05 7.47
N THR A 166 -11.20 19.89 7.04
CA THR A 166 -11.91 18.62 7.26
C THR A 166 -11.68 18.14 8.68
N PHE A 167 -12.61 17.33 9.21
CA PHE A 167 -12.48 16.67 10.52
C PHE A 167 -11.59 15.41 10.47
N ASP A 168 -10.92 15.16 9.35
CA ASP A 168 -10.03 14.01 9.21
C ASP A 168 -8.81 14.21 10.09
N CYS A 169 -8.63 13.32 11.08
CA CYS A 169 -7.44 13.32 11.92
C CYS A 169 -6.18 13.10 11.07
N LYS A 170 -5.30 14.10 11.03
CA LYS A 170 -3.99 13.99 10.39
C LYS A 170 -2.91 13.87 11.46
N PHE A 171 -2.11 12.81 11.36
CA PHE A 171 -0.89 12.67 12.15
C PHE A 171 0.15 13.63 11.54
N LYS A 172 0.47 14.72 12.24
CA LYS A 172 1.38 15.76 11.74
C LYS A 172 1.96 16.62 12.86
N CYS A 173 2.96 17.42 12.52
CA CYS A 173 3.32 18.61 13.28
C CYS A 173 2.35 19.75 12.95
N GLU A 174 1.56 20.18 13.94
CA GLU A 174 0.62 21.29 13.83
C GLU A 174 1.23 22.55 14.46
N CYS A 175 0.94 23.73 13.90
CA CYS A 175 1.40 24.98 14.49
C CYS A 175 0.81 25.14 15.91
N LEU A 176 1.63 25.62 16.85
CA LEU A 176 1.15 25.97 18.19
C LEU A 176 0.05 27.05 18.11
N PRO A 177 -0.87 27.11 19.09
CA PRO A 177 -1.88 28.17 19.15
C PRO A 177 -1.26 29.57 19.06
N GLY A 178 -1.80 30.42 18.17
CA GLY A 178 -1.29 31.77 17.92
C GLY A 178 -0.20 31.87 16.84
N TYR A 179 0.25 30.74 16.29
CA TYR A 179 1.15 30.67 15.14
C TYR A 179 0.38 30.26 13.88
N VAL A 180 0.86 30.74 12.73
CA VAL A 180 0.33 30.40 11.40
C VAL A 180 1.46 29.84 10.55
N ARG A 181 1.12 28.94 9.61
CA ARG A 181 2.10 28.35 8.70
C ARG A 181 2.44 29.35 7.60
N GLY A 182 3.70 29.77 7.58
CA GLY A 182 4.28 30.64 6.56
C GLY A 182 4.51 29.93 5.24
N TRP A 183 4.88 30.69 4.21
CA TRP A 183 5.06 30.20 2.84
C TRP A 183 6.28 29.28 2.67
N ASP A 184 7.24 29.34 3.58
CA ASP A 184 8.40 28.43 3.66
C ASP A 184 8.08 27.14 4.46
N GLY A 185 6.82 26.97 4.87
CA GLY A 185 6.35 25.82 5.64
C GLY A 185 6.56 25.94 7.15
N LYS A 186 7.20 27.00 7.68
CA LYS A 186 7.45 27.15 9.12
C LYS A 186 6.29 27.84 9.85
N CYS A 187 6.12 27.52 11.14
CA CYS A 187 5.14 28.21 11.98
C CYS A 187 5.73 29.51 12.55
N ILE A 188 5.16 30.63 12.10
CA ILE A 188 5.57 32.00 12.43
C ILE A 188 4.42 32.76 13.09
N LYS A 189 4.70 33.90 13.72
CA LYS A 189 3.63 34.74 14.27
C LYS A 189 2.89 35.46 13.15
N LYS A 190 1.61 35.77 13.35
CA LYS A 190 0.79 36.45 12.33
C LYS A 190 1.32 37.82 11.90
N ASN A 191 2.04 38.52 12.78
CA ASN A 191 2.69 39.80 12.46
C ASN A 191 4.01 39.65 11.68
N GLU A 192 4.55 38.43 11.57
CA GLU A 192 5.72 38.10 10.75
C GLU A 192 5.32 37.68 9.32
N CYS A 193 4.01 37.64 9.03
CA CYS A 193 3.50 37.26 7.72
C CYS A 193 3.84 38.26 6.62
N THR A 194 4.21 37.73 5.46
CA THR A 194 4.34 38.49 4.22
C THR A 194 3.21 38.13 3.27
N VAL A 195 2.99 38.97 2.25
CA VAL A 195 2.07 38.66 1.16
C VAL A 195 2.53 37.39 0.43
N TYR A 196 1.61 36.58 -0.09
CA TYR A 196 1.95 35.39 -0.86
C TYR A 196 2.98 35.70 -1.98
N PRO A 197 4.09 34.94 -2.12
CA PRO A 197 5.22 35.32 -2.97
C PRO A 197 4.86 35.58 -4.44
N GLU A 198 3.90 34.84 -5.00
CA GLU A 198 3.50 35.03 -6.41
C GLU A 198 2.80 36.38 -6.64
N CYS A 199 2.23 37.00 -5.60
CA CYS A 199 1.65 38.34 -5.71
C CYS A 199 2.71 39.43 -5.90
N ALA A 200 3.99 39.17 -5.58
CA ALA A 200 5.06 40.15 -5.79
C ALA A 200 5.30 40.46 -7.28
N TYR A 201 4.92 39.56 -8.19
CA TYR A 201 5.08 39.72 -9.63
C TYR A 201 3.77 39.58 -10.43
N THR A 202 2.62 39.54 -9.73
CA THR A 202 1.29 39.47 -10.37
C THR A 202 0.67 40.86 -10.43
N THR A 203 0.45 41.38 -11.63
CA THR A 203 -0.23 42.66 -11.83
C THR A 203 -1.73 42.45 -11.95
N CYS A 204 -2.49 43.05 -11.04
CA CYS A 204 -3.95 42.97 -11.04
C CYS A 204 -4.61 44.21 -11.68
N PRO A 205 -5.75 44.06 -12.36
CA PRO A 205 -6.56 45.18 -12.85
C PRO A 205 -7.01 46.14 -11.74
N ALA A 206 -7.41 47.36 -12.12
CA ALA A 206 -7.95 48.32 -11.17
C ALA A 206 -9.14 47.74 -10.38
N ASN A 207 -9.26 48.11 -9.11
CA ASN A 207 -10.26 47.62 -8.15
C ASN A 207 -10.19 46.11 -7.83
N THR A 208 -9.08 45.45 -8.16
CA THR A 208 -8.82 44.07 -7.74
C THR A 208 -7.52 43.98 -6.95
N THR A 209 -7.43 42.99 -6.05
CA THR A 209 -6.23 42.68 -5.28
C THR A 209 -5.78 41.27 -5.56
N CYS A 210 -4.46 41.05 -5.59
CA CYS A 210 -3.90 39.72 -5.68
C CYS A 210 -4.16 38.98 -4.38
N VAL A 211 -4.69 37.77 -4.47
CA VAL A 211 -4.93 36.88 -3.35
C VAL A 211 -4.40 35.49 -3.65
N TRP A 212 -3.98 34.79 -2.61
CA TRP A 212 -3.65 33.38 -2.69
C TRP A 212 -4.89 32.52 -3.00
N THR A 213 -4.87 31.83 -4.14
CA THR A 213 -5.91 30.92 -4.61
C THR A 213 -5.30 29.55 -4.95
N PRO A 214 -5.04 28.72 -3.93
CA PRO A 214 -4.37 27.44 -4.12
C PRO A 214 -5.21 26.55 -5.04
N ARG A 215 -4.62 26.00 -6.10
CA ARG A 215 -5.35 25.20 -7.09
C ARG A 215 -4.52 24.03 -7.57
N TRP A 216 -5.20 22.91 -7.79
CA TRP A 216 -4.62 21.76 -8.47
C TRP A 216 -4.75 21.93 -9.98
N CYS A 217 -3.62 21.99 -10.68
CA CYS A 217 -3.59 21.96 -12.14
C CYS A 217 -2.86 20.71 -12.62
N PHE A 218 -3.30 20.19 -13.76
CA PHE A 218 -2.62 19.08 -14.45
C PHE A 218 -1.57 19.57 -15.46
N THR A 219 -1.57 20.87 -15.78
CA THR A 219 -0.67 21.50 -16.76
C THR A 219 -0.05 22.77 -16.18
N THR A 220 1.13 23.14 -16.69
CA THR A 220 1.84 24.39 -16.35
C THR A 220 1.59 25.47 -17.41
N PRO A 221 1.65 26.78 -17.05
CA PRO A 221 1.83 27.32 -15.70
C PRO A 221 0.59 27.16 -14.82
N CYS A 222 0.79 26.87 -13.53
CA CYS A 222 -0.28 26.70 -12.53
C CYS A 222 -0.20 27.81 -11.46
N PRO A 223 -0.56 29.05 -11.80
CA PRO A 223 -0.50 30.16 -10.85
C PRO A 223 -1.40 29.86 -9.65
N GLN A 224 -0.88 30.08 -8.44
CA GLN A 224 -1.60 29.87 -7.18
C GLN A 224 -2.23 31.18 -6.67
N VAL A 225 -2.46 32.14 -7.56
CA VAL A 225 -3.01 33.46 -7.27
C VAL A 225 -4.09 33.87 -8.25
N SER A 226 -5.01 34.71 -7.78
CA SER A 226 -6.04 35.35 -8.60
C SER A 226 -6.20 36.81 -8.18
N CYS A 227 -6.65 37.64 -9.11
CA CYS A 227 -7.11 38.99 -8.81
C CYS A 227 -8.59 38.94 -8.43
N LEU A 228 -8.92 39.17 -7.15
CA LEU A 228 -10.29 39.25 -6.68
C LEU A 228 -10.70 40.70 -6.44
N PRO A 229 -11.99 41.05 -6.61
CA PRO A 229 -12.48 42.38 -6.26
C PRO A 229 -12.11 42.75 -4.83
N ILE A 230 -11.71 44.01 -4.63
CA ILE A 230 -11.55 44.57 -3.28
C ILE A 230 -12.96 44.71 -2.71
N ASN A 231 -13.48 43.65 -2.08
CA ASN A 231 -14.77 43.70 -1.40
C ASN A 231 -14.66 44.74 -0.28
N GLY A 232 -15.27 45.90 -0.48
CA GLY A 232 -15.51 46.88 0.58
C GLY A 232 -16.27 46.18 1.71
N GLY A 233 -15.67 46.19 2.90
CA GLY A 233 -16.18 45.73 4.20
C GLY A 233 -17.53 45.02 4.23
N GLY A 234 -17.52 43.75 4.66
CA GLY A 234 -18.73 43.17 5.26
C GLY A 234 -19.18 44.03 6.43
N ASN A 235 -20.46 44.43 6.39
CA ASN A 235 -21.25 44.96 7.50
C ASN A 235 -21.16 44.07 8.75
#